data_AF-A0A9P8JNU2-F1
#
_entry.id   AF-A0A9P8JNU2-F1
#
_cell.length_a   1.000
_cell.length_b   1.000
_cell.length_c   1.000
_cell.angle_alpha   90.00
_cell.angle_beta   90.00
_cell.angle_gamma   90.00
#
_symmetry.space_group_name_H-M   'P 1'
#
loop_
_entity.id
_entity.type
_entity.pdbx_description
1 polymer ?
#
loop_
_entity_poly.entity_id
_entity_poly.type
_entity_poly.pdbx_seq_one_letter_code
_entity_poly.pdbx_strand_id
1 'polypeptide(L)'
;MRAPFCAIYDSIFLDLPMSRVKFNATADYAYLDNFKILSNAFRKHHIDRPIPVEMLVKCKMQDNLEFLQWTKRFWDQHYPGGDYDALARRKGQAVGSAPAPTPRASTTRRAPAVAATSGARTRTPLGGAGGAQTAALTQENNALKETVQGLERERDFYFSKLRDIELLVQGAMEAEPELEKDEGGLLKQIQTILYSTEEGFEIPAEAEDEEGELIEEETF
;
A
#
# COMPACT_ATOMS: atom_id res chain seq x y z
N MET A 1 -1.04 -6.16 -7.26
CA MET A 1 -2.30 -6.29 -6.49
C MET A 1 -3.53 -6.26 -7.42
N ARG A 2 -3.90 -7.35 -8.09
CA ARG A 2 -5.10 -7.35 -8.97
C ARG A 2 -5.98 -8.61 -8.90
N ALA A 3 -5.44 -9.71 -8.37
CA ALA A 3 -6.21 -10.88 -7.98
C ALA A 3 -7.29 -10.64 -6.90
N PRO A 4 -7.18 -9.65 -5.98
CA PRO A 4 -8.21 -9.40 -4.97
C PRO A 4 -9.59 -9.11 -5.57
N PHE A 5 -9.68 -8.44 -6.73
CA PHE A 5 -10.98 -8.18 -7.36
C PHE A 5 -11.72 -9.48 -7.68
N CYS A 6 -11.05 -10.48 -8.27
CA CYS A 6 -11.67 -11.78 -8.51
C CYS A 6 -12.17 -12.41 -7.21
N ALA A 7 -11.41 -12.30 -6.11
CA ALA A 7 -11.84 -12.83 -4.82
C ALA A 7 -13.06 -12.09 -4.24
N ILE A 8 -13.17 -10.77 -4.42
CA ILE A 8 -14.32 -9.98 -3.97
C ILE A 8 -15.58 -10.40 -4.72
N TYR A 9 -15.56 -10.47 -6.06
CA TYR A 9 -16.73 -10.89 -6.82
C TYR A 9 -17.06 -12.38 -6.62
N ASP A 10 -16.05 -13.23 -6.38
CA ASP A 10 -16.30 -14.62 -5.99
C ASP A 10 -17.00 -14.73 -4.63
N SER A 11 -16.75 -13.81 -3.69
CA SER A 11 -17.47 -13.80 -2.42
C SER A 11 -18.97 -13.50 -2.57
N ILE A 12 -19.35 -12.80 -3.64
CA ILE A 12 -20.75 -12.49 -3.95
C ILE A 12 -21.40 -13.65 -4.71
N PHE A 13 -20.75 -14.14 -5.77
CA PHE A 13 -21.38 -15.06 -6.73
C PHE A 13 -20.97 -16.54 -6.58
N LEU A 14 -19.84 -16.82 -5.93
CA LEU A 14 -19.25 -18.15 -5.72
C LEU A 14 -19.05 -19.00 -6.99
N ASP A 15 -19.10 -18.39 -8.18
CA ASP A 15 -19.03 -19.06 -9.47
C ASP A 15 -17.81 -18.68 -10.31
N LEU A 16 -16.89 -17.86 -9.76
CA LEU A 16 -15.67 -17.52 -10.45
C LEU A 16 -14.70 -18.72 -10.42
N PRO A 17 -13.97 -18.98 -11.52
CA PRO A 17 -12.98 -20.05 -11.58
C PRO A 17 -11.70 -19.67 -10.82
N MET A 18 -11.76 -19.64 -9.48
CA MET A 18 -10.67 -19.21 -8.59
C MET A 18 -9.38 -20.01 -8.75
N SER A 19 -9.46 -21.26 -9.23
CA SER A 19 -8.28 -22.07 -9.56
C SER A 19 -7.45 -21.53 -10.72
N ARG A 20 -8.07 -20.73 -11.62
CA ARG A 20 -7.41 -20.09 -12.76
C ARG A 20 -6.89 -18.69 -12.45
N VAL A 21 -7.31 -18.12 -11.31
CA VAL A 21 -6.87 -16.79 -10.88
C VAL A 21 -5.41 -16.87 -10.43
N LYS A 22 -4.59 -15.98 -10.97
CA LYS A 22 -3.16 -15.89 -10.63
C LYS A 22 -2.98 -14.90 -9.49
N PHE A 23 -2.90 -15.40 -8.26
CA PHE A 23 -2.76 -14.56 -7.05
C PHE A 23 -1.38 -13.93 -6.90
N ASN A 24 -0.31 -14.65 -7.26
CA ASN A 24 1.07 -14.17 -7.21
C ASN A 24 1.56 -13.69 -8.59
N ALA A 25 0.67 -13.11 -9.40
CA ALA A 25 1.06 -12.50 -10.67
C ALA A 25 1.97 -11.30 -10.42
N THR A 26 3.17 -11.31 -11.01
CA THR A 26 4.13 -10.21 -10.96
C THR A 26 4.26 -9.47 -12.28
N ALA A 27 3.97 -10.14 -13.41
CA ALA A 27 4.06 -9.57 -14.74
C ALA A 27 2.72 -9.02 -15.25
N ASP A 28 2.76 -7.95 -16.06
CA ASP A 28 1.56 -7.25 -16.53
C ASP A 28 0.58 -8.15 -17.30
N TYR A 29 1.11 -9.00 -18.18
CA TYR A 29 0.30 -9.94 -18.95
C TYR A 29 -0.43 -10.96 -18.06
N ALA A 30 0.12 -11.31 -16.90
CA ALA A 30 -0.49 -12.28 -16.00
C ALA A 30 -1.78 -11.73 -15.36
N TYR A 31 -1.92 -10.40 -15.28
CA TYR A 31 -3.14 -9.76 -14.80
C TYR A 31 -4.24 -9.68 -15.86
N LEU A 32 -3.90 -9.70 -17.15
CA LEU A 32 -4.90 -9.73 -18.23
C LEU A 32 -5.78 -10.97 -18.14
N ASP A 33 -5.22 -12.12 -17.75
CA ASP A 33 -5.99 -13.34 -17.54
C ASP A 33 -6.99 -13.21 -16.38
N ASN A 34 -6.61 -12.54 -15.30
CA ASN A 34 -7.51 -12.25 -14.18
C ASN A 34 -8.63 -11.29 -14.61
N PHE A 35 -8.32 -10.25 -15.40
CA PHE A 35 -9.34 -9.35 -15.92
C PHE A 35 -10.28 -10.01 -16.93
N LYS A 36 -9.82 -10.99 -17.72
CA LYS A 36 -10.72 -11.81 -18.55
C LYS A 36 -11.71 -12.60 -17.71
N ILE A 37 -11.26 -13.20 -16.60
CA ILE A 37 -12.13 -13.91 -15.66
C ILE A 37 -13.17 -12.93 -15.09
N LEU A 38 -12.73 -11.76 -14.64
CA LEU A 38 -13.60 -10.74 -14.09
C LEU A 38 -14.62 -10.19 -15.12
N SER A 39 -14.17 -9.90 -16.35
CA SER A 39 -15.06 -9.47 -17.44
C SER A 39 -16.10 -10.52 -17.78
N ASN A 40 -15.75 -11.81 -17.73
CA ASN A 40 -16.71 -12.89 -17.94
C ASN A 40 -17.75 -12.95 -16.82
N ALA A 41 -17.35 -12.73 -15.56
CA ALA A 41 -18.29 -12.63 -14.44
C ALA A 41 -19.24 -11.44 -14.61
N PHE A 42 -18.74 -10.27 -15.02
CA PHE A 42 -19.56 -9.08 -15.24
C PHE A 42 -20.59 -9.31 -16.35
N ARG A 43 -20.20 -9.92 -17.47
CA ARG A 43 -21.14 -10.28 -18.54
C ARG A 43 -22.17 -11.31 -18.10
N LYS A 44 -21.76 -12.29 -17.28
CA LYS A 44 -22.66 -13.36 -16.78
C LYS A 44 -23.70 -12.83 -15.81
N HIS A 45 -23.33 -11.88 -14.96
CA HIS A 45 -24.20 -11.31 -13.92
C HIS A 45 -24.80 -9.95 -14.33
N HIS A 46 -24.74 -9.60 -15.61
CA HIS A 46 -25.31 -8.36 -16.17
C HIS A 46 -24.87 -7.08 -15.45
N ILE A 47 -23.58 -7.00 -15.13
CA ILE A 47 -22.97 -5.80 -14.54
C ILE A 47 -22.58 -4.85 -15.67
N ASP A 48 -23.33 -3.77 -15.84
CA ASP A 48 -23.15 -2.82 -16.96
C ASP A 48 -21.92 -1.92 -16.83
N ARG A 49 -21.21 -1.94 -15.69
CA ARG A 49 -20.02 -1.12 -15.46
C ARG A 49 -18.85 -1.60 -16.33
N PRO A 50 -18.29 -0.77 -17.22
CA PRO A 50 -17.09 -1.13 -17.98
C PRO A 50 -15.88 -1.20 -17.05
N ILE A 51 -15.04 -2.23 -17.23
CA ILE A 51 -13.81 -2.41 -16.47
C ILE A 51 -12.67 -1.70 -17.23
N PRO A 52 -12.02 -0.66 -16.68
CA PRO A 52 -10.93 0.07 -17.34
C PRO A 52 -9.61 -0.72 -17.27
N VAL A 53 -9.56 -1.86 -17.98
CA VAL A 53 -8.45 -2.83 -17.90
C VAL A 53 -7.09 -2.18 -18.15
N GLU A 54 -6.96 -1.33 -19.16
CA GLU A 54 -5.68 -0.69 -19.50
C GLU A 54 -5.13 0.19 -18.37
N MET A 55 -6.01 0.96 -17.71
CA MET A 55 -5.63 1.86 -16.64
C MET A 55 -5.34 1.10 -15.34
N LEU A 56 -6.15 0.07 -15.06
CA LEU A 56 -5.93 -0.83 -13.92
C LEU A 56 -4.64 -1.63 -14.09
N VAL A 57 -4.30 -2.03 -15.32
CA VAL A 57 -3.06 -2.74 -15.66
C VAL A 57 -1.82 -1.85 -15.59
N LYS A 58 -1.97 -0.52 -15.66
CA LYS A 58 -0.86 0.43 -15.49
C LYS A 58 -0.64 0.88 -14.04
N CYS A 59 -1.39 0.35 -13.06
CA CYS A 59 -1.30 0.75 -11.65
C CYS A 59 -1.53 2.26 -11.40
N LYS A 60 -2.29 2.96 -12.26
CA LYS A 60 -2.62 4.36 -12.00
C LYS A 60 -3.51 4.47 -10.76
N MET A 61 -3.07 5.22 -9.75
CA MET A 61 -3.69 5.25 -8.42
C MET A 61 -5.16 5.68 -8.47
N GLN A 62 -5.46 6.74 -9.22
CA GLN A 62 -6.80 7.30 -9.36
C GLN A 62 -7.80 6.26 -9.89
N ASP A 63 -7.48 5.58 -10.99
CA ASP A 63 -8.37 4.59 -11.63
C ASP A 63 -8.56 3.34 -10.75
N ASN A 64 -7.51 2.92 -10.04
CA ASN A 64 -7.60 1.78 -9.11
C ASN A 64 -8.46 2.12 -7.88
N LEU A 65 -8.34 3.34 -7.35
CA LEU A 65 -9.14 3.80 -6.22
C LEU A 65 -10.61 3.94 -6.61
N GLU A 66 -10.92 4.54 -7.76
CA GLU A 66 -12.29 4.67 -8.25
C GLU A 66 -12.96 3.30 -8.44
N PHE A 67 -12.25 2.35 -9.06
CA PHE A 67 -12.77 0.99 -9.26
C PHE A 67 -12.97 0.25 -7.94
N LEU A 68 -12.09 0.44 -6.96
CA LEU A 68 -12.21 -0.15 -5.63
C LEU A 68 -13.41 0.43 -4.86
N GLN A 69 -13.58 1.75 -4.87
CA GLN A 69 -14.73 2.42 -4.23
C GLN A 69 -16.06 1.90 -4.78
N TRP A 70 -16.15 1.76 -6.11
CA TRP A 70 -17.33 1.20 -6.73
C TRP A 70 -17.52 -0.28 -6.39
N THR A 71 -16.45 -1.08 -6.42
CA THR A 71 -16.49 -2.49 -6.05
C THR A 71 -16.99 -2.68 -4.61
N LYS A 72 -16.57 -1.82 -3.67
CA LYS A 72 -17.06 -1.83 -2.28
C LYS A 72 -18.56 -1.54 -2.22
N ARG A 73 -19.03 -0.48 -2.90
CA ARG A 73 -20.47 -0.15 -2.95
C ARG A 73 -21.29 -1.29 -3.56
N PHE A 74 -20.78 -1.93 -4.60
CA PHE A 74 -21.42 -3.10 -5.21
C PHE A 74 -21.48 -4.28 -4.24
N TRP A 75 -20.38 -4.56 -3.54
CA TRP A 75 -20.30 -5.63 -2.54
C TRP A 75 -21.29 -5.41 -1.39
N ASP A 76 -21.34 -4.20 -0.81
CA ASP A 76 -22.28 -3.88 0.27
C ASP A 76 -23.75 -4.16 -0.10
N GLN A 77 -24.10 -3.98 -1.38
CA GLN A 77 -25.47 -4.14 -1.87
C GLN A 77 -25.82 -5.58 -2.24
N HIS A 78 -24.84 -6.39 -2.67
CA HIS A 78 -25.08 -7.70 -3.27
C HIS A 78 -24.54 -8.86 -2.43
N TYR A 79 -23.76 -8.59 -1.39
CA TYR A 79 -23.23 -9.66 -0.54
C TYR A 79 -24.35 -10.33 0.27
N PRO A 80 -24.53 -11.65 0.17
CA PRO A 80 -25.66 -12.36 0.80
C PRO A 80 -25.52 -12.54 2.32
N GLY A 81 -24.41 -12.08 2.93
CA GLY A 81 -24.21 -12.12 4.38
C GLY A 81 -23.75 -13.47 4.95
N GLY A 82 -23.17 -14.36 4.12
CA GLY A 82 -22.63 -15.65 4.57
C GLY A 82 -21.15 -15.62 4.97
N ASP A 83 -20.63 -16.75 5.44
CA ASP A 83 -19.20 -16.94 5.67
C ASP A 83 -18.48 -17.26 4.34
N TYR A 84 -17.44 -16.49 4.02
CA TYR A 84 -16.63 -16.70 2.81
C TYR A 84 -15.20 -17.13 3.14
N ASP A 85 -14.89 -18.40 2.90
CA ASP A 85 -13.53 -18.93 3.08
C ASP A 85 -12.66 -18.73 1.82
N ALA A 86 -11.96 -17.59 1.77
CA ALA A 86 -11.04 -17.27 0.69
C ALA A 86 -9.84 -18.23 0.57
N LEU A 87 -9.46 -18.97 1.62
CA LEU A 87 -8.35 -19.94 1.60
C LEU A 87 -8.76 -21.23 0.89
N ALA A 88 -9.94 -21.76 1.23
CA ALA A 88 -10.50 -22.93 0.57
C ALA A 88 -10.76 -22.66 -0.92
N ARG A 89 -11.33 -21.49 -1.25
CA ARG A 89 -11.65 -21.12 -2.65
C ARG A 89 -10.44 -21.07 -3.56
N ARG A 90 -9.28 -20.65 -3.03
CA ARG A 90 -8.01 -20.64 -3.78
C ARG A 90 -7.25 -21.97 -3.73
N LYS A 91 -7.83 -23.03 -3.15
CA LYS A 91 -7.22 -24.37 -2.98
C LYS A 91 -5.81 -24.30 -2.36
N GLY A 92 -5.62 -23.43 -1.38
CA GLY A 92 -4.32 -23.28 -0.72
C GLY A 92 -3.24 -22.56 -1.52
N GLN A 93 -3.56 -21.91 -2.65
CA GLN A 93 -2.60 -20.98 -3.28
C GLN A 93 -2.21 -19.89 -2.28
N ALA A 94 -0.93 -19.82 -1.92
CA ALA A 94 -0.43 -18.76 -1.04
C ALA A 94 -0.61 -17.39 -1.72
N VAL A 95 -1.01 -16.38 -0.96
CA VAL A 95 -1.04 -14.98 -1.42
C VAL A 95 0.10 -14.28 -0.72
N GLY A 96 1.12 -13.87 -1.47
CA GLY A 96 2.35 -13.33 -0.90
C GLY A 96 3.29 -14.44 -0.42
N SER A 97 4.44 -14.55 -1.08
CA SER A 97 5.57 -15.31 -0.56
C SER A 97 6.49 -14.34 0.17
N ALA A 98 6.39 -14.27 1.49
CA ALA A 98 7.62 -14.15 2.26
C ALA A 98 8.38 -15.47 2.02
N PRO A 99 9.66 -15.45 1.61
CA PRO A 99 10.40 -16.69 1.43
C PRO A 99 10.51 -17.37 2.80
N ALA A 100 9.83 -18.51 2.96
CA ALA A 100 10.05 -19.36 4.11
C ALA A 100 11.53 -19.78 4.12
N PRO A 101 12.26 -19.68 5.24
CA PRO A 101 13.62 -20.17 5.32
C PRO A 101 13.58 -21.68 5.16
N THR A 102 14.16 -22.18 4.07
CA THR A 102 14.35 -23.62 3.89
C THR A 102 15.37 -24.11 4.92
N PRO A 103 15.10 -25.20 5.67
CA PRO A 103 16.08 -25.74 6.59
C PRO A 103 17.24 -26.33 5.77
N ARG A 104 18.44 -25.80 6.02
CA ARG A 104 19.67 -26.21 5.36
C ARG A 104 20.14 -27.54 5.98
N ALA A 105 19.75 -28.66 5.39
CA ALA A 105 20.24 -29.97 5.82
C ALA A 105 21.71 -30.16 5.37
N SER A 106 22.56 -30.47 6.35
CA SER A 106 24.00 -30.70 6.21
C SER A 106 24.33 -31.95 5.39
N THR A 107 25.38 -31.83 4.59
CA THR A 107 26.01 -32.88 3.78
C THR A 107 26.50 -34.07 4.62
N THR A 108 26.17 -35.30 4.19
CA THR A 108 27.07 -36.46 4.30
C THR A 108 26.93 -37.35 3.07
N ARG A 109 28.08 -37.68 2.45
CA ARG A 109 28.21 -38.54 1.26
C ARG A 109 28.16 -40.01 1.66
N ARG A 110 27.44 -40.84 0.91
CA ARG A 110 27.84 -42.21 0.53
C ARG A 110 27.01 -42.71 -0.66
N ALA A 111 27.64 -43.41 -1.59
CA ALA A 111 27.05 -44.05 -2.79
C ALA A 111 27.34 -45.57 -2.76
N PRO A 112 26.89 -46.41 -3.73
CA PRO A 112 25.67 -46.40 -4.57
C PRO A 112 24.93 -47.77 -4.61
N ALA A 113 23.75 -47.87 -5.24
CA ALA A 113 23.24 -49.11 -5.85
C ALA A 113 22.08 -48.89 -6.87
N VAL A 114 22.34 -49.29 -8.11
CA VAL A 114 21.50 -49.79 -9.24
C VAL A 114 19.98 -49.49 -9.34
N ALA A 115 19.56 -48.93 -10.50
CA ALA A 115 18.77 -49.60 -11.56
C ALA A 115 17.80 -48.68 -12.36
N ALA A 116 17.87 -48.82 -13.69
CA ALA A 116 16.79 -48.76 -14.70
C ALA A 116 16.17 -47.41 -15.19
N THR A 117 16.55 -47.08 -16.44
CA THR A 117 15.71 -46.75 -17.62
C THR A 117 14.83 -45.49 -17.71
N SER A 118 15.10 -44.74 -18.80
CA SER A 118 14.15 -44.04 -19.69
C SER A 118 13.52 -42.71 -19.25
N GLY A 119 13.95 -41.62 -19.90
CA GLY A 119 13.15 -40.40 -19.99
C GLY A 119 13.97 -39.13 -20.18
N ALA A 120 14.55 -38.92 -21.37
CA ALA A 120 15.10 -37.64 -21.75
C ALA A 120 13.96 -36.61 -21.88
N ARG A 121 13.79 -35.75 -20.87
CA ARG A 121 13.13 -34.46 -20.98
C ARG A 121 14.11 -33.40 -20.52
N THR A 122 14.63 -32.67 -21.49
CA THR A 122 15.43 -31.45 -21.35
C THR A 122 14.69 -30.46 -20.44
N ARG A 123 15.04 -30.46 -19.15
CA ARG A 123 14.71 -29.36 -18.24
C ARG A 123 15.64 -28.20 -18.57
N THR A 124 15.17 -27.30 -19.42
CA THR A 124 15.74 -25.96 -19.54
C THR A 124 15.57 -25.27 -18.18
N PRO A 125 16.64 -24.85 -17.48
CA PRO A 125 16.49 -24.05 -16.28
C PRO A 125 16.17 -22.62 -16.72
N LEU A 126 14.88 -22.32 -16.93
CA LEU A 126 14.44 -20.93 -17.07
C LEU A 126 14.32 -20.31 -15.67
N GLY A 127 15.45 -20.21 -14.98
CA GLY A 127 15.58 -19.63 -13.65
C GLY A 127 16.71 -18.61 -13.67
N GLY A 128 16.44 -17.41 -14.17
CA GLY A 128 17.44 -16.33 -14.21
C GLY A 128 16.87 -14.94 -14.44
N ALA A 129 15.80 -14.80 -15.24
CA ALA A 129 15.27 -13.48 -15.58
C ALA A 129 14.38 -12.84 -14.49
N GLY A 130 13.57 -13.64 -13.78
CA GLY A 130 12.66 -13.12 -12.75
C GLY A 130 13.35 -12.64 -11.47
N GLY A 131 14.51 -13.24 -11.13
CA GLY A 131 15.30 -12.86 -9.96
C GLY A 131 15.94 -11.49 -10.12
N ALA A 132 16.45 -11.18 -11.31
CA ALA A 132 17.07 -9.89 -11.62
C ALA A 132 16.05 -8.74 -11.54
N GLN A 133 14.83 -8.94 -12.07
CA GLN A 133 13.78 -7.92 -12.02
C GLN A 133 13.20 -7.75 -10.60
N THR A 134 13.10 -8.84 -9.82
CA THR A 134 12.70 -8.77 -8.40
C THR A 134 13.77 -8.08 -7.56
N ALA A 135 15.05 -8.31 -7.84
CA ALA A 135 16.16 -7.64 -7.18
C ALA A 135 16.20 -6.14 -7.50
N ALA A 136 16.00 -5.77 -8.77
CA ALA A 136 15.94 -4.37 -9.19
C ALA A 136 14.78 -3.62 -8.51
N LEU A 137 13.58 -4.21 -8.47
CA LEU A 137 12.44 -3.61 -7.76
C LEU A 137 12.66 -3.51 -6.25
N THR A 138 13.36 -4.48 -5.65
CA THR A 138 13.72 -4.42 -4.22
C THR A 138 14.70 -3.29 -3.94
N GLN A 139 15.69 -3.10 -4.83
CA GLN A 139 16.65 -2.01 -4.73
C GLN A 139 15.97 -0.64 -4.88
N GLU A 140 15.05 -0.50 -5.82
CA GLU A 140 14.26 0.72 -6.01
C GLU A 140 13.39 1.03 -4.78
N ASN A 141 12.71 0.02 -4.20
CA ASN A 141 11.96 0.20 -2.97
C ASN A 141 12.84 0.64 -1.80
N ASN A 142 14.05 0.12 -1.68
CA ASN A 142 14.99 0.53 -0.63
C ASN A 142 15.45 1.98 -0.84
N ALA A 143 15.79 2.36 -2.07
CA ALA A 143 16.17 3.73 -2.41
C ALA A 143 15.04 4.74 -2.13
N LEU A 144 13.80 4.39 -2.48
CA LEU A 144 12.63 5.21 -2.19
C LEU A 144 12.39 5.35 -0.69
N LYS A 145 12.55 4.27 0.09
CA LYS A 145 12.45 4.33 1.57
C LYS A 145 13.51 5.25 2.18
N GLU A 146 14.75 5.16 1.71
CA GLU A 146 15.82 6.05 2.16
C GLU A 146 15.54 7.51 1.80
N THR A 147 14.98 7.75 0.62
CA THR A 147 14.57 9.08 0.17
C THR A 147 13.45 9.63 1.04
N VAL A 148 12.40 8.84 1.31
CA VAL A 148 11.28 9.23 2.18
C VAL A 148 11.78 9.55 3.58
N GLN A 149 12.63 8.70 4.17
CA GLN A 149 13.23 9.00 5.48
C GLN A 149 14.08 10.26 5.47
N GLY A 150 14.78 10.56 4.37
CA GLY A 150 15.50 11.82 4.19
C GLY A 150 14.54 13.01 4.20
N LEU A 151 13.47 12.94 3.41
CA LEU A 151 12.45 13.98 3.33
C LEU A 151 11.69 14.18 4.65
N GLU A 152 11.40 13.11 5.39
CA GLU A 152 10.78 13.19 6.72
C GLU A 152 11.69 13.91 7.71
N ARG A 153 12.99 13.61 7.72
CA ARG A 153 13.96 14.34 8.55
C ARG A 153 14.06 15.82 8.17
N GLU A 154 14.06 16.13 6.88
CA GLU A 154 14.06 17.52 6.41
C GLU A 154 12.77 18.25 6.80
N ARG A 155 11.61 17.61 6.62
CA ARG A 155 10.31 18.14 7.06
C ARG A 155 10.33 18.45 8.55
N ASP A 156 10.74 17.50 9.38
CA ASP A 156 10.75 17.67 10.84
C ASP A 156 11.75 18.75 11.27
N PHE A 157 12.89 18.85 10.58
CA PHE A 157 13.89 19.90 10.79
C PHE A 157 13.34 21.29 10.48
N TYR A 158 12.65 21.47 9.35
CA TYR A 158 12.05 22.76 9.00
C TYR A 158 10.85 23.10 9.90
N PHE A 159 10.01 22.11 10.23
CA PHE A 159 8.89 22.29 11.14
C PHE A 159 9.36 22.75 12.53
N SER A 160 10.36 22.08 13.11
CA SER A 160 10.91 22.45 14.42
C SER A 160 11.44 23.89 14.43
N LYS A 161 12.11 24.32 13.35
CA LYS A 161 12.57 25.72 13.22
C LYS A 161 11.44 26.72 13.16
N LEU A 162 10.38 26.42 12.40
CA LEU A 162 9.21 27.30 12.31
C LEU A 162 8.49 27.38 13.65
N ARG A 163 8.39 26.27 14.40
CA ARG A 163 7.84 26.23 15.75
C ARG A 163 8.67 27.04 16.75
N ASP A 164 10.00 26.92 16.71
CA ASP A 164 10.89 27.73 17.54
C ASP A 164 10.69 29.24 17.27
N ILE A 165 10.57 29.63 15.99
CA ILE A 165 10.30 31.02 15.60
C ILE A 165 8.93 31.47 16.12
N GLU A 166 7.90 30.64 15.96
CA GLU A 166 6.55 30.93 16.43
C GLU A 166 6.52 31.20 17.94
N LEU A 167 7.17 30.35 18.74
CA LEU A 167 7.27 30.53 20.19
C LEU A 167 7.99 31.83 20.57
N LEU A 168 9.07 32.18 19.85
CA LEU A 168 9.78 33.44 20.08
C LEU A 168 8.90 34.66 19.75
N VAL A 169 8.13 34.60 18.67
CA VAL A 169 7.21 35.67 18.27
C VAL A 169 6.08 35.82 19.28
N GLN A 170 5.46 34.72 19.69
CA GLN A 170 4.40 34.70 20.70
C GLN A 170 4.90 35.28 22.03
N GLY A 171 6.05 34.81 22.53
CA GLY A 171 6.64 35.31 23.77
C GLY A 171 7.00 36.80 23.72
N ALA A 172 7.46 37.31 22.57
CA ALA A 172 7.72 38.74 22.40
C ALA A 172 6.42 39.58 22.44
N MET A 173 5.33 39.07 21.85
CA MET A 173 4.03 39.76 21.85
C MET A 173 3.35 39.72 23.22
N GLU A 174 3.49 38.63 23.97
CA GLU A 174 3.02 38.54 25.35
C GLU A 174 3.76 39.51 26.28
N ALA A 175 5.07 39.66 26.09
CA ALA A 175 5.89 40.56 26.89
C ALA A 175 5.58 42.05 26.63
N GLU A 176 5.22 42.40 25.38
CA GLU A 176 4.87 43.75 24.98
C GLU A 176 3.56 43.79 24.16
N PRO A 177 2.40 43.83 24.83
CA PRO A 177 1.09 43.73 24.17
C PRO A 177 0.77 44.84 23.16
N GLU A 178 1.48 45.97 23.20
CA GLU A 178 1.31 47.04 22.20
C GLU A 178 1.80 46.63 20.80
N LEU A 179 2.74 45.66 20.71
CA LEU A 179 3.23 45.14 19.43
C LEU A 179 2.15 44.39 18.64
N GLU A 180 1.10 43.91 19.31
CA GLU A 180 -0.03 43.25 18.66
C GLU A 180 -0.90 44.23 17.85
N LYS A 181 -0.91 45.50 18.24
CA LYS A 181 -1.70 46.56 17.58
C LYS A 181 -0.98 47.17 16.38
N ASP A 182 0.33 46.92 16.23
CA ASP A 182 1.10 47.36 15.07
C ASP A 182 0.94 46.36 13.91
N GLU A 183 -0.15 46.50 13.15
CA GLU A 183 -0.46 45.62 12.01
C GLU A 183 0.64 45.63 10.92
N GLY A 184 1.44 46.69 10.83
CA GLY A 184 2.56 46.79 9.91
C GLY A 184 3.89 46.27 10.47
N GLY A 185 3.92 45.90 11.75
CA GLY A 185 5.12 45.52 12.48
C GLY A 185 5.73 44.21 11.98
N LEU A 186 7.05 44.07 12.16
CA LEU A 186 7.80 42.89 11.72
C LEU A 186 7.23 41.58 12.29
N LEU A 187 6.85 41.56 13.57
CA LEU A 187 6.28 40.36 14.22
C LEU A 187 4.94 39.96 13.60
N LYS A 188 4.10 40.92 13.23
CA LYS A 188 2.81 40.65 12.56
C LYS A 188 3.00 40.10 11.15
N GLN A 189 3.99 40.61 10.42
CA GLN A 189 4.36 40.07 9.12
C GLN A 189 4.87 38.62 9.23
N ILE A 190 5.66 38.31 10.25
CA ILE A 190 6.12 36.93 10.51
C ILE A 190 4.94 36.01 10.85
N GLN A 191 4.02 36.42 11.72
CA GLN A 191 2.78 35.65 12.00
C GLN A 191 1.97 35.40 10.72
N THR A 192 1.84 36.41 9.87
CA THR A 192 1.10 36.29 8.61
C THR A 192 1.71 35.22 7.71
N ILE A 193 3.03 35.11 7.65
CA ILE A 193 3.72 34.06 6.89
C ILE A 193 3.48 32.70 7.54
N LEU A 194 3.68 32.58 8.85
CA LEU A 194 3.55 31.31 9.58
C LEU A 194 2.13 30.72 9.52
N TYR A 195 1.11 31.58 9.53
CA TYR A 195 -0.30 31.17 9.46
C TYR A 195 -0.91 31.27 8.07
N SER A 196 -0.11 31.62 7.05
CA SER A 196 -0.60 31.57 5.67
C SER A 196 -0.83 30.11 5.26
N THR A 197 -2.06 29.80 4.87
CA THR A 197 -2.42 28.48 4.33
C THR A 197 -2.51 28.56 2.81
N GLU A 198 -1.84 27.65 2.09
CA GLU A 198 -2.12 27.48 0.66
C GLU A 198 -3.48 26.80 0.46
N GLU A 199 -4.18 27.16 -0.61
CA GLU A 199 -5.51 26.65 -0.99
C GLU A 199 -5.43 25.12 -1.21
N GLY A 200 -5.73 24.34 -0.18
CA GLY A 200 -5.66 22.87 -0.19
C GLY A 200 -4.82 22.23 0.94
N PHE A 201 -4.23 23.01 1.85
CA PHE A 201 -3.58 22.49 3.07
C PHE A 201 -4.46 22.77 4.29
N GLU A 202 -5.49 21.94 4.50
CA GLU A 202 -6.29 21.97 5.73
C GLU A 202 -5.50 21.29 6.86
N ILE A 203 -5.26 22.02 7.95
CA ILE A 203 -4.76 21.44 9.21
C ILE A 203 -5.93 20.61 9.78
N PRO A 204 -5.79 19.28 9.97
CA PRO A 204 -6.80 18.50 10.68
C PRO A 204 -6.94 19.07 12.09
N ALA A 205 -8.17 19.34 12.52
CA ALA A 205 -8.49 20.00 13.80
C ALA A 205 -8.14 19.19 15.07
N GLU A 206 -7.31 18.13 14.97
CA GLU A 206 -7.07 17.16 16.05
C GLU A 206 -5.74 17.38 16.81
N ALA A 207 -4.98 18.43 16.52
CA ALA A 207 -3.71 18.70 17.21
C ALA A 207 -3.84 19.53 18.50
N GLU A 208 -5.03 20.01 18.86
CA GLU A 208 -5.22 20.87 20.04
C GLU A 208 -5.47 20.07 21.35
N ASP A 209 -5.79 18.78 21.29
CA ASP A 209 -6.27 18.03 22.47
C ASP A 209 -5.23 17.11 23.15
N GLU A 210 -4.02 16.90 22.60
CA GLU A 210 -3.05 15.95 23.19
C GLU A 210 -2.03 16.56 24.17
N GLU A 211 -1.95 17.89 24.35
CA GLU A 211 -1.01 18.51 25.31
C GLU A 211 -1.49 18.51 26.78
N GLY A 212 -2.68 17.99 27.08
CA GLY A 212 -3.35 18.18 28.37
C GLY A 212 -3.20 17.09 29.45
N GLU A 213 -2.70 15.88 29.17
CA GLU A 213 -2.91 14.75 30.10
C GLU A 213 -1.68 13.88 30.45
N LEU A 214 -0.48 14.44 30.40
CA LEU A 214 0.71 13.74 30.91
C LEU A 214 1.56 14.70 31.76
N ILE A 215 1.30 14.75 33.06
CA ILE A 215 2.27 14.82 34.19
C ILE A 215 1.41 15.06 35.46
N GLU A 216 1.13 14.00 36.22
CA GLU A 216 1.15 13.99 37.70
C GLU A 216 0.75 12.59 38.24
N GLU A 217 1.54 11.58 37.90
CA GLU A 217 1.77 10.43 38.80
C GLU A 217 3.27 10.15 38.83
N GLU A 218 3.99 10.70 39.82
CA GLU A 218 5.08 10.01 40.53
C GLU A 218 5.39 10.73 41.86
N THR A 219 4.93 10.09 42.94
CA THR A 219 5.64 9.78 44.20
C THR A 219 6.51 10.84 44.91
N PHE A 220 6.12 11.14 46.16
CA PHE A 220 6.98 11.00 47.34
C PHE A 220 6.20 10.42 48.52
#